data_AF-A0A444IQD0-F1
#
_entry.id   AF-A0A444IQD0-F1
#
_cell.length_a   1.000
_cell.length_b   1.000
_cell.length_c   1.000
_cell.angle_alpha   90.00
_cell.angle_beta   90.00
_cell.angle_gamma   90.00
#
_symmetry.space_group_name_H-M   'P 1'
#
loop_
_entity.id
_entity.type
_entity.pdbx_description
1 polymer ?
#
loop_
_entity_poly.entity_id
_entity_poly.type
_entity_poly.pdbx_seq_one_letter_code
_entity_poly.pdbx_strand_id
1 'polypeptide(L)' 'MKKIGYGKGYQYAHDTEDGLVVQEHLPDKLAGKRFYQPTERGFEAIIHDRLSKWRKILQQRAQQQRKKIKKPG' A
#
# COMPACT_ATOMS: atom_id res chain seq x y z
N MET A 1 -22.33 21.13 -3.79
CA MET A 1 -21.75 19.98 -3.04
C MET A 1 -20.25 19.77 -3.31
N LYS A 2 -19.44 20.83 -3.45
CA LYS A 2 -18.01 20.76 -3.88
C LYS A 2 -16.99 21.17 -2.79
N LYS A 3 -17.38 21.15 -1.51
CA LYS A 3 -16.51 21.61 -0.40
C LYS A 3 -16.44 20.60 0.75
N ILE A 4 -16.09 19.37 0.42
CA ILE A 4 -15.66 18.39 1.41
C ILE A 4 -14.47 17.71 0.73
N GLY A 5 -13.31 17.65 1.38
CA GLY A 5 -12.01 17.29 0.80
C GLY A 5 -11.87 15.82 0.38
N TYR A 6 -12.92 15.25 -0.21
CA TYR A 6 -12.93 13.93 -0.83
C TYR A 6 -11.77 13.83 -1.83
N GLY A 7 -10.92 12.83 -1.64
CA GLY A 7 -9.77 12.56 -2.52
C GLY A 7 -8.51 13.36 -2.20
N LYS A 8 -8.49 14.24 -1.18
CA LYS A 8 -7.24 14.92 -0.81
C LYS A 8 -6.21 13.90 -0.32
N GLY A 9 -5.06 13.83 -1.00
CA GLY A 9 -4.00 12.88 -0.69
C GLY A 9 -4.17 11.50 -1.35
N TYR A 10 -5.16 11.33 -2.23
CA TYR A 10 -5.24 10.15 -3.10
C TYR A 10 -4.04 10.11 -4.06
N GLN A 11 -3.39 8.95 -4.13
CA GLN A 11 -2.28 8.67 -5.01
C GLN A 11 -2.73 7.73 -6.12
N TYR A 12 -2.52 8.12 -7.37
CA TYR A 12 -2.86 7.29 -8.52
C TYR A 12 -1.73 6.28 -8.78
N ALA A 13 -2.01 4.99 -8.53
CA ALA A 13 -0.99 3.94 -8.59
C ALA A 13 -0.34 3.80 -9.97
N HIS A 14 -1.09 4.05 -11.05
CA HIS A 14 -0.61 3.89 -12.43
C HIS A 14 0.48 4.88 -12.83
N ASP A 15 0.67 5.97 -12.09
CA ASP A 15 1.77 6.92 -12.33
C ASP A 15 3.10 6.44 -11.73
N THR A 16 3.08 5.34 -10.96
CA THR A 16 4.29 4.75 -10.37
C THR A 16 4.83 3.61 -11.24
N GLU A 17 6.15 3.49 -11.33
CA GLU A 17 6.85 2.51 -12.17
C GLU A 17 6.40 1.06 -11.98
N ASP A 18 6.07 0.69 -10.74
CA ASP A 18 5.62 -0.65 -10.36
C ASP A 18 4.11 -0.76 -10.12
N GLY A 19 3.35 0.32 -10.33
CA GLY A 19 1.91 0.34 -10.11
C GLY A 19 1.51 0.26 -8.63
N LEU A 20 2.34 0.72 -7.70
CA LEU A 20 2.12 0.62 -6.25
C LEU A 20 2.30 1.95 -5.52
N VAL A 21 1.36 2.28 -4.63
CA VAL A 21 1.42 3.47 -3.77
C VAL A 21 1.34 3.12 -2.30
N VAL A 22 2.06 3.89 -1.47
CA VAL A 22 1.94 3.78 -0.01
C VAL A 22 0.71 4.59 0.41
N GLN A 23 -0.44 3.93 0.40
CA GLN A 23 -1.73 4.50 0.77
C GLN A 23 -2.56 3.47 1.54
N GLU A 24 -3.24 3.92 2.60
CA GLU A 24 -4.23 3.11 3.31
C GLU A 24 -5.56 3.20 2.57
N HIS A 25 -6.18 2.04 2.35
CA HIS A 25 -7.44 1.92 1.60
C HIS A 25 -8.56 1.41 2.49
N LEU A 26 -8.22 0.81 3.63
CA LEU A 26 -9.19 0.46 4.65
C LEU A 26 -9.47 1.66 5.56
N PRO A 27 -10.66 1.73 6.19
CA PRO A 27 -10.91 2.70 7.25
C PRO A 27 -9.92 2.54 8.41
N ASP A 28 -9.64 3.61 9.16
CA ASP A 28 -8.68 3.62 10.26
C ASP A 28 -8.86 2.47 11.27
N LYS A 29 -10.12 2.11 11.57
CA LYS A 29 -10.47 1.00 12.49
C LYS A 29 -10.00 -0.38 12.00
N LEU A 30 -9.69 -0.50 10.71
CA LEU A 30 -9.24 -1.71 10.04
C LEU A 30 -7.83 -1.56 9.45
N ALA A 31 -7.15 -0.44 9.71
CA ALA A 31 -5.82 -0.19 9.19
C ALA A 31 -4.86 -1.34 9.54
N GLY A 32 -4.10 -1.79 8.55
CA GLY A 32 -3.17 -2.92 8.68
C GLY A 32 -3.80 -4.32 8.78
N LYS A 33 -5.12 -4.48 8.83
CA LYS A 33 -5.76 -5.81 8.81
C LYS A 33 -5.60 -6.50 7.46
N ARG A 34 -5.49 -7.83 7.49
CA ARG A 34 -5.37 -8.68 6.29
C ARG A 34 -6.46 -9.74 6.27
N PHE A 35 -7.36 -9.64 5.31
CA PHE A 35 -8.49 -10.56 5.17
C PHE A 35 -8.19 -11.75 4.25
N TYR A 36 -7.27 -11.59 3.30
CA TYR A 36 -6.90 -12.65 2.36
C TYR A 36 -5.46 -13.13 2.58
N GLN A 37 -5.32 -14.44 2.76
CA GLN A 37 -4.06 -15.15 3.00
C GLN A 37 -4.00 -16.32 2.02
N PRO A 38 -3.47 -16.11 0.81
CA PRO A 38 -3.41 -17.14 -0.22
C PRO A 38 -2.56 -18.32 0.26
N THR A 39 -3.00 -19.53 -0.09
CA THR A 39 -2.22 -20.74 0.13
C THR A 39 -1.08 -20.84 -0.91
N GLU A 40 -0.17 -21.79 -0.69
CA GLU A 40 0.93 -22.10 -1.61
C GLU A 40 0.54 -23.19 -2.62
N ARG A 41 -0.76 -23.48 -2.78
CA ARG A 41 -1.25 -24.58 -3.62
C ARG A 41 -1.86 -24.06 -4.92
N GLY A 42 -1.53 -24.72 -6.03
CA GLY A 42 -2.09 -24.41 -7.35
C GLY A 42 -1.86 -22.96 -7.76
N PHE A 43 -2.88 -22.30 -8.32
CA PHE A 43 -2.77 -20.92 -8.79
C PHE A 43 -2.56 -19.91 -7.66
N GLU A 44 -2.99 -20.22 -6.43
CA GLU A 44 -2.79 -19.33 -5.28
C GLU A 44 -1.32 -19.12 -4.95
N ALA A 45 -0.43 -20.06 -5.27
CA ALA A 45 1.02 -19.89 -5.08
C ALA A 45 1.56 -18.65 -5.83
N ILE A 46 1.09 -18.44 -7.07
CA ILE A 46 1.47 -17.28 -7.88
C ILE A 46 0.96 -15.97 -7.24
N ILE A 47 -0.27 -16.00 -6.72
CA ILE A 47 -0.87 -14.86 -6.02
C ILE A 47 -0.10 -14.58 -4.72
N HIS A 48 0.26 -15.63 -3.98
CA HIS A 48 1.05 -15.55 -2.75
C HIS A 48 2.37 -14.82 -3.02
N ASP A 49 3.13 -15.27 -4.01
CA ASP A 49 4.43 -14.70 -4.36
C ASP A 49 4.30 -13.23 -4.78
N ARG A 50 3.30 -12.92 -5.60
CA ARG A 50 3.05 -11.55 -6.06
C ARG A 50 2.69 -10.62 -4.91
N LEU A 51 1.76 -11.02 -4.05
CA LEU A 51 1.38 -10.23 -2.86
C LEU A 51 2.55 -10.08 -1.89
N SER A 52 3.36 -11.11 -1.70
CA SER A 52 4.56 -11.06 -0.86
C SER A 52 5.60 -10.07 -1.41
N LYS A 53 5.83 -10.04 -2.72
CA LYS A 53 6.70 -9.04 -3.37
C LYS A 53 6.17 -7.61 -3.18
N TRP A 54 4.90 -7.39 -3.45
CA TRP A 54 4.27 -6.07 -3.30
C TRP A 54 4.35 -5.55 -1.87
N ARG A 55 4.08 -6.40 -0.88
CA ARG A 55 4.18 -6.05 0.55
C ARG A 55 5.59 -5.60 0.94
N LYS A 56 6.63 -6.28 0.44
CA LYS A 56 8.03 -5.90 0.69
C LYS A 56 8.34 -4.50 0.12
N ILE A 57 7.93 -4.24 -1.13
CA ILE A 57 8.12 -2.92 -1.77
C ILE A 57 7.42 -1.83 -0.97
N LEU A 58 6.14 -2.03 -0.64
CA LEU A 58 5.35 -1.05 0.11
C LEU A 58 5.92 -0.79 1.51
N GLN A 59 6.39 -1.83 2.21
CA GLN A 59 7.03 -1.69 3.51
C GLN A 59 8.32 -0.87 3.44
N GLN A 60 9.17 -1.14 2.44
CA GLN A 60 10.42 -0.39 2.23
C GLN A 60 10.12 1.08 1.92
N ARG A 61 9.18 1.37 1.02
CA ARG A 61 8.76 2.74 0.69
C ARG A 61 8.20 3.48 1.90
N ALA A 62 7.33 2.85 2.68
CA ALA A 62 6.79 3.43 3.91
C ALA A 62 7.90 3.78 4.92
N GLN A 63 8.92 2.93 5.05
CA GLN A 63 10.06 3.21 5.92
C GLN A 63 10.91 4.38 5.41
N GLN A 64 11.14 4.48 4.10
CA GLN A 64 11.86 5.61 3.51
C GLN A 64 11.11 6.94 3.70
N GLN A 65 9.80 6.95 3.50
CA GLN A 65 8.96 8.13 3.74
C GLN A 65 9.03 8.59 5.21
N ARG A 66 8.93 7.65 6.16
CA ARG A 66 9.09 7.94 7.60
C ARG A 66 10.45 8.54 7.95
N LYS A 67 11.55 8.04 7.33
CA LYS A 67 12.90 8.57 7.54
C LYS A 67 13.06 10.00 7.03
N LYS A 68 12.46 10.33 5.88
CA LYS A 68 12.47 11.70 5.33
C LYS A 68 11.76 12.70 6.25
N ILE A 69 10.62 12.30 6.83
CA ILE A 69 9.85 13.17 7.76
C ILE A 69 10.63 13.43 9.06
N LYS A 70 11.41 12.46 9.55
CA LYS A 70 12.15 12.57 10.82
C LYS A 70 13.50 13.29 10.73
N LYS A 71 13.98 13.64 9.52
CA LYS A 71 15.15 14.51 9.32
C LYS A 71 14.66 15.85 8.76
N PRO A 72 14.07 16.73 9.58
CA PRO A 72 13.92 18.11 9.16
C PRO A 72 15.34 18.69 9.10
N GLY A 73 15.74 19.16 7.92
CA GLY A 73 16.85 20.10 7.82
C GLY A 73 16.46 21.44 8.43
#